data_AF-A0A1J3I0D1-F1
#
_entry.id   AF-A0A1J3I0D1-F1
#
_cell.length_a   1.000
_cell.length_b   1.000
_cell.length_c   1.000
_cell.angle_alpha   90.00
_cell.angle_beta   90.00
_cell.angle_gamma   90.00
#
_symmetry.space_group_name_H-M   'P 1'
#
loop_
_entity.id
_entity.type
_entity.pdbx_description
1 polymer ?
#
loop_
_entity_poly.entity_id
_entity_poly.type
_entity_poly.pdbx_seq_one_letter_code
_entity_poly.pdbx_strand_id
1 'polypeptide(L)'
;LDLSQNRLSGGIPPELGKLTFLARMNFSHNRLVGPIPQGTQIQSQNSSSFAENPGLCGVPLQETCGGKEKEEATKEEEEEDQTFSWIAAAIG
;
A
#
# COMPACT_ATOMS: atom_id res chain seq x y z
N LEU A 1 19.70 4.74 -3.23
CA LEU A 1 18.71 4.61 -4.32
C LEU A 1 17.52 5.47 -3.95
N ASP A 2 17.25 6.52 -4.72
CA ASP A 2 16.10 7.38 -4.49
C ASP A 2 15.10 7.17 -5.62
N LEU A 3 13.91 6.68 -5.26
CA LEU A 3 12.76 6.47 -6.14
C LEU A 3 11.55 7.27 -5.66
N SER A 4 11.77 8.23 -4.75
CA SER A 4 10.69 9.05 -4.22
C SER A 4 10.05 9.94 -5.28
N GLN A 5 8.81 10.36 -5.05
CA GLN A 5 8.08 11.28 -5.92
C GLN A 5 7.92 10.79 -7.36
N ASN A 6 7.59 9.50 -7.49
CA ASN A 6 7.29 8.88 -8.77
C ASN A 6 5.82 8.42 -8.79
N ARG A 7 5.44 7.75 -9.87
CA ARG A 7 4.11 7.13 -10.02
C ARG A 7 4.20 5.61 -10.00
N LEU A 8 5.17 5.05 -9.28
CA LEU A 8 5.37 3.61 -9.17
C LEU A 8 4.17 2.98 -8.46
N SER A 9 3.71 1.84 -8.97
CA SER A 9 2.55 1.11 -8.46
C SER A 9 2.87 -0.37 -8.28
N GLY A 10 2.03 -1.08 -7.52
CA GLY A 10 2.24 -2.48 -7.18
C GLY A 10 3.09 -2.65 -5.92
N GLY A 11 3.52 -3.89 -5.66
CA GLY A 11 4.31 -4.23 -4.48
C GLY A 11 5.80 -3.94 -4.62
N ILE A 12 6.47 -3.73 -3.48
CA ILE A 12 7.93 -3.63 -3.43
C ILE A 12 8.53 -5.03 -3.66
N PRO A 13 9.40 -5.23 -4.67
CA PRO A 13 9.99 -6.54 -4.93
C PRO A 13 10.89 -7.00 -3.77
N PRO A 14 10.73 -8.22 -3.24
CA PRO A 14 11.56 -8.73 -2.15
C PRO A 14 13.04 -8.86 -2.54
N GLU A 15 13.36 -8.94 -3.83
CA GLU A 15 14.71 -8.97 -4.37
C GLU A 15 15.51 -7.72 -4.01
N LEU A 16 14.85 -6.56 -3.86
CA LEU A 16 15.51 -5.33 -3.42
C LEU A 16 16.09 -5.48 -2.01
N GLY A 17 15.53 -6.37 -1.19
CA GLY A 17 16.07 -6.73 0.12
C GLY A 17 17.45 -7.39 0.09
N LYS A 18 17.88 -7.92 -1.07
CA LYS A 18 19.19 -8.57 -1.26
C LYS A 18 20.28 -7.59 -1.69
N LEU A 19 19.95 -6.33 -1.97
CA LEU A 19 20.89 -5.31 -2.44
C LEU A 19 21.70 -4.72 -1.28
N THR A 20 22.54 -5.54 -0.65
CA THR A 20 23.31 -5.21 0.57
C THR A 20 24.33 -4.08 0.40
N PHE A 21 24.62 -3.67 -0.82
CA PHE A 21 25.53 -2.56 -1.12
C PHE A 21 24.86 -1.19 -1.02
N LEU A 22 23.53 -1.12 -0.99
CA LEU A 22 22.79 0.14 -0.93
C LEU A 22 22.64 0.61 0.51
N ALA A 23 23.26 1.72 0.88
CA ALA A 23 23.12 2.25 2.24
C ALA A 23 21.72 2.85 2.52
N ARG A 24 21.05 3.41 1.50
CA ARG A 24 19.77 4.11 1.63
C ARG A 24 18.85 3.80 0.46
N MET A 25 17.57 3.61 0.74
CA MET A 25 16.49 3.48 -0.23
C MET A 25 15.32 4.36 0.18
N ASN A 26 14.79 5.16 -0.75
CA ASN A 26 13.60 5.98 -0.53
C ASN A 26 12.55 5.67 -1.60
N PHE A 27 11.38 5.23 -1.17
CA PHE A 27 10.21 4.88 -1.99
C PHE A 27 9.02 5.81 -1.74
N SER A 28 9.19 6.87 -0.94
CA SER A 28 8.09 7.74 -0.51
C SER A 28 7.41 8.45 -1.68
N HIS A 29 6.17 8.88 -1.48
CA HIS A 29 5.39 9.61 -2.50
C HIS A 29 5.27 8.82 -3.81
N ASN A 30 4.69 7.63 -3.72
CA ASN A 30 4.37 6.77 -4.86
C ASN A 30 2.95 6.19 -4.69
N ARG A 31 2.58 5.20 -5.50
CA ARG A 31 1.31 4.47 -5.42
C ARG A 31 1.56 2.98 -5.10
N LEU A 32 2.58 2.70 -4.29
CA LEU A 32 2.94 1.33 -3.91
C LEU A 32 1.90 0.77 -2.95
N VAL A 33 1.66 -0.54 -3.05
CA VAL A 33 0.62 -1.25 -2.29
C VAL A 33 1.13 -2.59 -1.77
N GLY A 34 0.46 -3.11 -0.74
CA GLY A 34 0.75 -4.41 -0.14
C GLY A 34 1.82 -4.39 0.97
N PRO A 35 2.27 -5.57 1.42
CA PRO A 35 3.17 -5.68 2.55
C PRO A 35 4.59 -5.21 2.20
N ILE A 36 5.23 -4.49 3.10
CA ILE A 36 6.66 -4.18 3.01
C ILE A 36 7.48 -5.47 3.20
N PRO A 37 8.36 -5.85 2.24
CA PRO A 37 9.12 -7.09 2.33
C PRO A 37 10.08 -7.12 3.53
N GLN A 38 10.27 -8.31 4.09
CA GLN A 38 11.14 -8.56 5.26
C GLN A 38 12.62 -8.72 4.91
N GLY A 39 13.12 -8.01 3.89
CA GLY A 39 14.53 -8.04 3.51
C GLY A 39 15.38 -7.18 4.45
N THR A 40 16.57 -7.64 4.83
CA THR A 40 17.48 -6.90 5.74
C THR A 40 17.72 -5.46 5.29
N GLN A 41 17.88 -5.26 3.98
CA GLN A 41 18.12 -3.93 3.44
C GLN A 41 16.88 -3.04 3.40
N ILE A 42 15.69 -3.62 3.25
CA ILE A 42 14.41 -2.88 3.26
C ILE A 42 14.03 -2.52 4.70
N GLN A 43 14.16 -3.49 5.62
CA GLN A 43 13.85 -3.33 7.03
C GLN A 43 14.83 -2.40 7.77
N SER A 44 16.02 -2.15 7.22
CA SER A 44 16.96 -1.16 7.76
C SER A 44 16.60 0.29 7.40
N GLN A 45 15.60 0.51 6.54
CA GLN A 45 15.19 1.86 6.15
C GLN A 45 14.20 2.45 7.17
N ASN A 46 14.20 3.77 7.29
CA ASN A 46 13.27 4.49 8.16
C ASN A 46 11.83 4.47 7.59
N SER A 47 10.81 4.55 8.43
CA SER A 47 9.39 4.62 8.02
C SER A 47 9.11 5.74 7.01
N SER A 48 9.80 6.88 7.10
CA SER A 48 9.73 7.98 6.13
C SER A 48 10.08 7.56 4.71
N SER A 49 10.90 6.52 4.53
CA SER A 49 11.27 5.99 3.21
C SER A 49 10.10 5.29 2.52
N PHE A 50 9.01 5.00 3.24
CA PHE A 50 7.81 4.35 2.72
C PHE A 50 6.57 5.24 2.85
N ALA A 51 6.71 6.46 3.39
CA ALA A 51 5.61 7.39 3.61
C ALA A 51 4.91 7.79 2.30
N GLU A 52 3.68 8.27 2.40
CA GLU A 52 2.88 8.71 1.25
C GLU A 52 2.71 7.61 0.19
N ASN A 53 2.44 6.38 0.67
CA ASN A 53 2.00 5.22 -0.12
C ASN A 53 0.83 4.56 0.64
N PRO A 54 -0.42 4.97 0.40
CA PRO A 54 -1.56 4.63 1.26
C PRO A 54 -1.89 3.14 1.32
N GLY A 55 -1.51 2.36 0.30
CA GLY A 55 -1.73 0.92 0.28
C GLY A 55 -0.58 0.08 0.86
N LEU A 56 0.53 0.70 1.31
CA LEU A 56 1.60 -0.05 1.97
C LEU A 56 1.23 -0.36 3.42
N CYS A 57 1.59 -1.56 3.86
CA CYS A 57 1.35 -2.03 5.22
C CYS A 57 2.53 -2.83 5.77
N GLY A 58 2.55 -3.03 7.09
CA GLY A 58 3.59 -3.76 7.80
C GLY A 58 4.82 -2.92 8.11
N VAL A 59 5.73 -3.49 8.91
CA VAL A 59 6.93 -2.79 9.39
C VAL A 59 7.82 -2.29 8.24
N PRO A 60 8.37 -1.07 8.31
CA PRO A 60 8.36 -0.14 9.45
C PRO A 60 7.13 0.77 9.58
N LEU A 61 6.10 0.61 8.75
CA LEU A 61 4.83 1.29 8.97
C LEU A 61 4.07 0.58 10.12
N GLN A 62 3.36 1.35 10.95
CA GLN A 62 2.55 0.79 12.05
C GLN A 62 1.19 0.27 11.55
N GLU A 63 0.99 0.25 10.24
CA GLU A 63 -0.21 -0.25 9.58
C GLU A 63 -0.22 -1.78 9.53
N THR A 64 -1.34 -2.39 9.89
CA THR A 64 -1.49 -3.85 9.86
C THR A 64 -1.94 -4.31 8.48
N CYS A 65 -1.25 -5.29 7.91
CA CYS A 65 -1.68 -5.91 6.66
C CYS A 65 -2.89 -6.80 6.89
N GLY A 66 -3.96 -6.62 6.11
CA GLY A 66 -5.20 -7.41 6.21
C GLY A 66 -6.44 -6.62 6.64
N GLY A 67 -6.33 -5.30 6.82
CA GLY A 67 -7.49 -4.40 6.88
C GLY A 67 -8.20 -4.39 5.53
N LYS A 68 -9.53 -4.59 5.52
CA LYS A 68 -10.33 -4.45 4.31
C LYS A 68 -10.25 -3.00 3.84
N GLU A 69 -9.60 -2.78 2.70
CA GLU A 69 -9.58 -1.50 2.00
C GLU A 69 -11.01 -1.08 1.64
N LYS A 70 -11.58 -0.19 2.44
CA LYS A 70 -12.60 0.75 1.98
C LYS A 70 -12.11 2.14 2.36
N GLU A 71 -11.35 2.78 1.47
CA GLU A 71 -11.51 4.20 1.21
C GLU A 71 -10.82 4.64 -0.08
N GLU A 72 -11.61 5.37 -0.87
CA GLU A 72 -11.22 6.46 -1.78
C GLU A 72 -10.32 6.16 -2.99
N ALA A 73 -10.96 5.62 -4.02
CA ALA A 73 -10.75 6.16 -5.37
C ALA A 73 -11.63 7.43 -5.51
N THR A 74 -10.99 8.57 -5.73
CA THR A 74 -11.64 9.85 -6.04
C THR A 74 -12.52 9.73 -7.28
N LYS A 75 -13.81 9.99 -7.07
CA LYS A 75 -14.83 10.55 -7.98
C LYS A 75 -14.51 10.57 -9.47
N GLU A 76 -15.16 9.68 -10.21
CA GLU A 76 -15.80 10.04 -11.47
C GLU A 76 -17.31 9.98 -11.21
N GLU A 77 -18.00 11.08 -11.50
CA GLU A 77 -19.45 11.21 -11.36
C GLU A 77 -20.12 10.43 -12.50
N GLU A 78 -20.81 9.33 -12.19
CA GLU A 78 -21.98 8.88 -12.93
C GLU A 78 -23.02 8.31 -11.94
N GLU A 79 -24.28 8.69 -12.17
CA GLU A 79 -25.45 8.49 -11.33
C GLU A 79 -25.90 7.01 -11.23
N GLU A 80 -26.71 6.73 -10.20
CA GLU A 80 -27.57 5.54 -10.01
C GLU A 80 -26.79 4.21 -9.84
N ASP A 81 -26.90 3.47 -8.73
CA ASP A 81 -28.15 2.94 -8.22
C ASP A 81 -27.96 2.39 -6.80
N GLN A 82 -29.04 2.48 -6.03
CA GLN A 82 -29.16 1.91 -4.70
C GLN A 82 -28.98 0.38 -4.76
N THR A 83 -27.82 -0.14 -4.38
CA THR A 83 -27.63 -1.57 -4.18
C THR A 83 -28.30 -1.99 -2.87
N PHE A 84 -29.56 -2.44 -2.99
CA PHE A 84 -30.35 -3.03 -1.91
C PHE A 84 -29.71 -4.34 -1.42
N SER A 85 -29.44 -4.41 -0.11
CA SER A 85 -28.92 -5.59 0.59
C SER A 85 -29.95 -6.72 0.61
N TRP A 86 -29.58 -7.92 0.15
CA TRP A 86 -30.40 -9.14 0.16
C TRP A 86 -30.56 -9.78 1.56
N ILE A 87 -30.09 -9.14 2.63
CA ILE A 87 -30.19 -9.68 4.00
C ILE A 87 -31.61 -9.52 4.60
N ALA A 88 -32.57 -8.94 3.87
CA ALA A 88 -33.94 -8.78 4.36
C ALA A 88 -35.02 -8.98 3.27
N ALA A 89 -35.22 -10.23 2.82
CA ALA A 89 -36.48 -10.75 2.27
C ALA A 89 -36.30 -12.26 1.98
N ALA A 90 -37.07 -13.23 2.46
CA ALA A 90 -38.28 -13.23 3.27
C ALA A 90 -38.38 -14.60 3.98
N ILE A 91 -38.74 -14.58 5.26
CA ILE A 91 -39.66 -15.58 5.80
C ILE A 91 -41.03 -15.16 5.24
N GLY A 92 -41.57 -15.99 4.36
CA GLY A 92 -42.91 -15.89 3.79
C GLY A 92 -43.29 -17.26 3.28
#